data_AF-A0A9E5BQV5-F1
#
_entry.id   AF-A0A9E5BQV5-F1
#
_cell.length_a   1.000
_cell.length_b   1.000
_cell.length_c   1.000
_cell.angle_alpha   90.00
_cell.angle_beta   90.00
_cell.angle_gamma   90.00
#
_symmetry.space_group_name_H-M   'P 1'
#
loop_
_entity.id
_entity.type
_entity.pdbx_description
1 polymer ?
#
loop_
_entity_poly.entity_id
_entity_poly.type
_entity_poly.pdbx_seq_one_letter_code
_entity_poly.pdbx_strand_id
1 'polypeptide(L)'
;MNLMYRCSRRQVSDKFGDPTMKNPEEKPAESKQISEIVEEQGENTLETVTAPAKVMRIGSMIKQLLDEVHSMTLDMPSRERLAEIYERSIVELAEALSPDLQEELRMLALPFND
;
A
#
# COMPACT_ATOMS: atom_id res chain seq x y z
N MET A 1 -30.94 -24.15 -33.52
CA MET A 1 -31.68 -22.90 -33.86
C MET A 1 -30.70 -21.74 -33.76
N ASN A 2 -30.22 -21.26 -34.91
CA ASN A 2 -29.33 -20.12 -35.04
C ASN A 2 -30.09 -18.81 -34.85
N LEU A 3 -29.51 -17.84 -34.14
CA LEU A 3 -29.87 -16.45 -34.33
C LEU A 3 -28.62 -15.54 -34.27
N MET A 4 -27.91 -15.53 -35.40
CA MET A 4 -27.12 -14.40 -35.90
C MET A 4 -28.05 -13.22 -36.18
N TYR A 5 -27.90 -12.05 -35.57
CA TYR A 5 -28.29 -10.76 -36.17
C TYR A 5 -27.43 -9.64 -35.55
N ARG A 6 -26.35 -9.19 -36.19
CA ARG A 6 -26.23 -8.19 -37.28
C ARG A 6 -25.58 -6.90 -36.76
N CYS A 7 -24.32 -6.75 -37.18
CA CYS A 7 -23.54 -5.53 -37.22
C CYS A 7 -24.26 -4.44 -38.05
N SER A 8 -24.31 -3.20 -37.54
CA SER A 8 -24.72 -2.02 -38.31
C SER A 8 -23.56 -1.03 -38.41
N ARG A 9 -22.86 -1.14 -39.53
CA ARG A 9 -21.80 -0.29 -40.05
C ARG A 9 -22.42 1.01 -40.55
N ARG A 10 -22.10 2.16 -39.95
CA ARG A 10 -22.39 3.49 -40.53
C ARG A 10 -21.09 4.08 -41.07
N GLN A 11 -20.92 3.99 -42.39
CA GLN A 11 -19.93 4.77 -43.13
C GLN A 11 -20.43 6.20 -43.28
N VAL A 12 -19.56 7.18 -42.99
CA VAL A 12 -19.56 8.47 -43.65
C VAL A 12 -18.13 8.69 -44.12
N SER A 13 -17.96 8.69 -45.43
CA SER A 13 -16.71 8.86 -46.14
C SER A 13 -16.82 10.12 -46.98
N ASP A 14 -16.09 11.17 -46.60
CA ASP A 14 -15.78 12.38 -47.38
C ASP A 14 -14.31 12.70 -47.05
N LYS A 15 -13.30 12.34 -47.86
CA LYS A 15 -12.79 12.99 -49.09
C LYS A 15 -12.00 14.28 -48.82
N PHE A 16 -10.80 14.34 -49.44
CA PHE A 16 -9.82 15.46 -49.56
C PHE A 16 -8.87 15.66 -48.36
N GLY A 17 -7.54 15.75 -48.47
CA GLY A 17 -6.53 15.80 -49.54
C GLY A 17 -5.14 16.00 -48.89
N ASP A 18 -4.09 15.41 -49.47
CA ASP A 18 -2.70 15.19 -48.98
C ASP A 18 -1.79 16.46 -48.96
N PRO A 19 -0.46 16.43 -48.71
CA PRO A 19 0.42 15.83 -47.68
C PRO A 19 1.20 16.92 -46.90
N THR A 20 1.41 16.80 -45.59
CA THR A 20 2.66 17.31 -44.98
C THR A 20 3.02 16.58 -43.69
N MET A 21 4.21 16.00 -43.69
CA MET A 21 4.92 15.49 -42.53
C MET A 21 5.04 16.57 -41.44
N LYS A 22 4.46 16.32 -40.28
CA LYS A 22 5.06 16.64 -38.98
C LYS A 22 4.73 15.51 -38.03
N ASN A 23 5.73 14.67 -37.77
CA ASN A 23 5.74 13.69 -36.71
C ASN A 23 5.95 14.44 -35.39
N PRO A 24 5.01 14.47 -34.44
CA PRO A 24 5.32 14.74 -33.06
C PRO A 24 5.63 13.39 -32.40
N GLU A 25 6.83 13.27 -31.86
CA GLU A 25 7.28 12.16 -31.02
C GLU A 25 6.22 11.77 -29.97
N GLU A 26 5.45 10.71 -30.21
CA GLU A 26 4.80 9.97 -29.12
C GLU A 26 5.86 9.04 -28.51
N LYS A 27 6.70 9.65 -27.68
CA LYS A 27 7.54 8.96 -26.71
C LYS A 27 6.61 8.11 -25.82
N PRO A 28 6.75 6.77 -25.76
CA PRO A 28 5.88 5.97 -24.93
C PRO A 28 6.04 6.39 -23.46
N ALA A 29 4.89 6.50 -22.81
CA ALA A 29 4.71 6.95 -21.43
C ALA A 29 5.79 6.40 -20.50
N GLU A 30 6.67 7.31 -20.10
CA GLU A 30 7.62 7.16 -19.01
C GLU A 30 6.81 6.89 -17.75
N SER A 31 6.77 5.62 -17.33
CA SER A 31 6.24 5.22 -16.03
C SER A 31 7.13 5.83 -14.97
N LYS A 32 6.73 7.01 -14.52
CA LYS A 32 7.40 7.75 -13.46
C LYS A 32 6.67 7.49 -12.15
N GLN A 33 7.49 7.16 -11.14
CA GLN A 33 7.26 7.36 -9.71
C GLN A 33 6.38 6.29 -9.01
N ILE A 34 6.79 5.66 -7.90
CA ILE A 34 7.80 6.03 -6.88
C ILE A 34 8.44 4.75 -6.33
N SER A 35 9.74 4.57 -6.54
CA SER A 35 10.59 3.80 -5.63
C SER A 35 11.71 4.75 -5.21
N GLU A 36 11.41 5.63 -4.27
CA GLU A 36 12.41 6.43 -3.60
C GLU A 36 13.07 5.50 -2.57
N ILE A 37 14.12 4.82 -3.03
CA ILE A 37 15.03 4.09 -2.15
C ILE A 37 15.90 5.20 -1.54
N VAL A 38 15.63 5.56 -0.29
CA VAL A 38 16.54 6.38 0.49
C VAL A 38 17.74 5.49 0.81
N GLU A 39 18.81 5.61 0.03
CA GLU A 39 20.12 5.07 0.38
C GLU A 39 20.73 5.97 1.46
N GLU A 40 20.43 5.68 2.73
CA GLU A 40 21.28 6.11 3.83
C GLU A 40 22.42 5.10 4.01
N GLN A 41 23.63 5.58 3.80
CA GLN A 41 24.87 4.85 4.03
C GLN A 41 25.11 4.70 5.54
N GLY A 42 24.58 3.62 6.10
CA GLY A 42 24.93 3.06 7.40
C GLY A 42 25.16 1.55 7.21
N GLU A 43 26.12 1.01 7.97
CA GLU A 43 26.50 -0.40 8.03
C GLU A 43 25.35 -1.36 7.70
N ASN A 44 25.41 -1.99 6.52
CA ASN A 44 24.28 -2.67 5.87
C ASN A 44 24.01 -4.04 6.52
N THR A 45 23.60 -4.04 7.79
CA THR A 45 22.75 -5.10 8.34
C THR A 45 21.44 -5.01 7.58
N LEU A 46 21.12 -6.03 6.79
CA LEU A 46 19.99 -6.03 5.85
C LEU A 46 18.66 -5.94 6.62
N GLU A 47 18.23 -4.71 6.91
CA GLU A 47 16.89 -4.36 7.37
C GLU A 47 15.88 -4.83 6.33
N THR A 48 15.23 -5.95 6.62
CA THR A 48 14.41 -6.67 5.63
C THR A 48 13.06 -7.01 6.20
N VAL A 49 12.06 -6.89 5.33
CA VAL A 49 10.67 -7.24 5.63
C VAL A 49 10.32 -8.51 4.87
N THR A 50 10.10 -9.60 5.60
CA THR A 50 9.82 -10.92 5.02
C THR A 50 8.40 -11.00 4.46
N ALA A 51 7.44 -10.32 5.08
CA ALA A 51 6.03 -10.32 4.65
C ALA A 51 5.45 -8.90 4.58
N PRO A 52 5.77 -8.12 3.53
CA PRO A 52 5.33 -6.73 3.40
C PRO A 52 3.81 -6.56 3.46
N ALA A 53 3.06 -7.47 2.82
CA ALA A 53 1.61 -7.46 2.84
C ALA A 53 1.01 -7.70 4.26
N LYS A 54 1.69 -8.49 5.11
CA LYS A 54 1.27 -8.73 6.50
C LYS A 54 1.48 -7.45 7.31
N VAL A 55 2.66 -6.83 7.19
CA VAL A 55 3.00 -5.58 7.88
C VAL A 55 2.02 -4.45 7.52
N MET A 56 1.79 -4.23 6.23
CA MET A 56 0.86 -3.18 5.78
C MET A 56 -0.57 -3.40 6.29
N ARG A 57 -1.03 -4.66 6.31
CA ARG A 57 -2.37 -5.01 6.80
C ARG A 57 -2.52 -4.72 8.28
N ILE A 58 -1.56 -5.19 9.09
CA ILE A 58 -1.58 -4.98 10.55
C ILE A 58 -1.45 -3.49 10.87
N GLY A 59 -0.53 -2.77 10.21
CA GLY A 59 -0.38 -1.33 10.41
C GLY A 59 -1.65 -0.54 10.07
N SER A 60 -2.34 -0.91 8.98
CA SER A 60 -3.61 -0.27 8.60
C SER A 60 -4.72 -0.55 9.62
N MET A 61 -4.80 -1.77 10.13
CA MET A 61 -5.75 -2.14 11.17
C MET A 61 -5.51 -1.35 12.45
N ILE A 62 -4.26 -1.26 12.94
CA ILE A 62 -3.93 -0.46 14.14
C ILE A 62 -4.31 1.00 13.94
N LYS A 63 -4.01 1.56 12.75
CA LYS A 63 -4.39 2.94 12.43
C LYS A 63 -5.90 3.17 12.51
N GLN A 64 -6.70 2.24 11.96
CA GLN A 64 -8.16 2.32 12.06
C GLN A 64 -8.65 2.30 13.50
N LEU A 65 -8.09 1.42 14.34
CA LEU A 65 -8.42 1.38 15.77
C LEU A 65 -8.07 2.71 16.48
N LEU A 66 -6.92 3.32 16.14
CA LEU A 66 -6.54 4.63 16.68
C LEU A 66 -7.49 5.74 16.24
N ASP A 67 -7.90 5.74 14.97
CA ASP A 67 -8.86 6.70 14.43
C ASP A 67 -10.22 6.58 15.14
N GLU A 68 -10.67 5.35 15.45
CA GLU A 68 -11.87 5.08 16.23
C GLU A 68 -11.77 5.62 17.67
N VAL A 69 -10.66 5.32 18.37
CA VAL A 69 -10.37 5.83 19.73
C VAL A 69 -10.35 7.36 19.76
N HIS A 70 -9.81 7.99 18.72
CA HIS A 70 -9.74 9.44 18.64
C HIS A 70 -11.12 10.07 18.37
N SER A 71 -11.99 9.37 17.62
CA SER A 71 -13.32 9.87 17.26
C SER A 71 -14.36 9.79 18.38
N MET A 72 -14.17 8.91 19.37
CA MET A 72 -15.13 8.65 20.45
C MET A 72 -14.43 8.35 21.79
N THR A 73 -15.05 8.69 22.91
CA THR A 73 -14.52 8.30 24.23
C THR A 73 -14.79 6.83 24.51
N LEU A 74 -13.73 6.03 24.63
CA LEU A 74 -13.82 4.62 25.00
C LEU A 74 -14.02 4.40 26.51
N ASP A 75 -14.82 3.39 26.83
CA ASP A 75 -14.99 2.83 28.17
C ASP A 75 -13.83 1.92 28.58
N MET A 76 -13.76 1.55 29.86
CA MET A 76 -12.64 0.76 30.41
C MET A 76 -12.47 -0.62 29.75
N PRO A 77 -13.52 -1.44 29.55
CA PRO A 77 -13.37 -2.75 28.90
C PRO A 77 -12.84 -2.66 27.47
N SER A 78 -13.25 -1.64 26.70
CA SER A 78 -12.74 -1.44 25.35
C SER A 78 -11.26 -1.05 25.33
N ARG A 79 -10.80 -0.30 26.34
CA ARG A 79 -9.39 0.07 26.48
C ARG A 79 -8.51 -1.13 26.80
N GLU A 80 -8.93 -1.98 27.73
CA GLU A 80 -8.24 -3.25 28.03
C GLU A 80 -8.15 -4.13 26.78
N ARG A 81 -9.26 -4.27 26.06
CA ARG A 81 -9.28 -5.04 24.81
C ARG A 81 -8.34 -4.47 23.74
N LEU A 82 -8.23 -3.15 23.64
CA LEU A 82 -7.30 -2.51 22.70
C LEU A 82 -5.84 -2.73 23.08
N ALA A 83 -5.50 -2.71 24.37
CA ALA A 83 -4.16 -3.05 24.83
C ALA A 83 -3.79 -4.48 24.42
N GLU A 84 -4.68 -5.46 24.64
CA GLU A 84 -4.48 -6.85 24.20
C GLU A 84 -4.25 -6.96 22.68
N ILE A 85 -5.03 -6.22 21.88
CA ILE A 85 -4.91 -6.22 20.42
C ILE A 85 -3.59 -5.59 19.98
N TYR A 86 -3.18 -4.49 20.60
CA TYR A 86 -1.91 -3.83 20.32
C TYR A 86 -0.73 -4.77 20.59
N GLU A 87 -0.69 -5.38 21.77
CA GLU A 87 0.38 -6.31 22.16
C GLU A 87 0.51 -7.49 21.19
N ARG A 88 -0.62 -8.13 20.83
CA ARG A 88 -0.63 -9.20 19.83
C ARG A 88 -0.15 -8.70 18.47
N SER A 89 -0.52 -7.49 18.08
CA SER A 89 -0.12 -6.92 16.80
C SER A 89 1.38 -6.66 16.72
N ILE A 90 2.03 -6.26 17.83
CA ILE A 90 3.49 -6.10 17.89
C ILE A 90 4.21 -7.43 17.70
N VAL A 91 3.73 -8.50 18.33
CA VAL A 91 4.29 -9.86 18.15
C VAL A 91 4.17 -10.30 16.68
N GLU A 92 2.98 -10.12 16.09
CA GLU A 92 2.72 -10.49 14.70
C GLU A 92 3.53 -9.69 13.68
N LEU A 93 3.82 -8.41 13.98
CA LEU A 93 4.71 -7.57 13.19
C LEU A 93 6.16 -8.04 13.31
N ALA A 94 6.63 -8.32 14.54
CA ALA A 94 8.01 -8.76 14.78
C ALA A 94 8.36 -10.03 13.97
N GLU A 95 7.42 -10.99 13.85
CA GLU A 95 7.60 -12.20 13.04
C GLU A 95 7.88 -11.93 11.54
N ALA A 96 7.45 -10.76 11.04
CA ALA A 96 7.62 -10.38 9.64
C ALA A 96 8.88 -9.54 9.38
N LEU A 97 9.63 -9.19 10.42
CA LEU A 97 10.77 -8.27 10.38
C LEU A 97 12.09 -9.00 10.63
N SER A 98 13.19 -8.45 10.10
CA SER A 98 14.55 -8.89 10.42
C SER A 98 14.88 -8.65 11.91
N PRO A 99 15.87 -9.36 12.48
CA PRO A 99 16.24 -9.22 13.89
C PRO A 99 16.53 -7.78 14.33
N ASP A 100 17.15 -6.97 13.46
CA ASP A 100 17.49 -5.58 13.74
C ASP A 100 16.22 -4.72 13.87
N LEU A 101 15.33 -4.81 12.88
CA LEU A 101 14.03 -4.12 12.90
C LEU A 101 13.10 -4.60 14.02
N GLN A 102 13.24 -5.85 14.45
CA GLN A 102 12.52 -6.35 15.64
C GLN A 102 13.00 -5.68 16.91
N GLU A 103 14.31 -5.45 17.06
CA GLU A 103 14.86 -4.77 18.22
C GLU A 103 14.46 -3.30 18.24
N GLU A 104 14.52 -2.63 17.09
CA GLU A 104 14.00 -1.27 16.96
C GLU A 104 12.52 -1.19 17.31
N LEU A 105 11.70 -2.12 16.80
CA LEU A 105 10.28 -2.18 17.12
C LEU A 105 10.06 -2.36 18.63
N ARG A 106 10.84 -3.20 19.30
CA ARG A 106 10.76 -3.40 20.76
C ARG A 106 11.15 -2.15 21.54
N MET A 107 12.14 -1.38 21.09
CA MET A 107 12.50 -0.13 21.75
C MET A 107 11.41 0.94 21.63
N LEU A 108 10.70 0.96 20.50
CA LEU A 108 9.60 1.91 20.26
C LEU A 108 8.28 1.49 20.90
N ALA A 109 8.01 0.19 20.97
CA ALA A 109 6.79 -0.38 21.52
C ALA A 109 6.89 -0.50 23.05
N LEU A 110 6.68 0.62 23.74
CA LEU A 110 6.56 0.65 25.21
C LEU A 110 5.32 -0.17 25.63
N PRO A 111 5.48 -1.19 26.50
CA PRO A 111 4.35 -1.97 26.99
C PRO A 111 3.42 -1.11 27.86
N PHE A 112 2.13 -1.44 27.85
CA PHE A 112 1.19 -0.85 28.80
C PHE A 112 1.51 -1.38 30.21
N ASN A 113 1.53 -0.50 31.21
CA ASN A 113 1.61 -0.93 32.60
C ASN A 113 0.23 -1.43 33.05
N ASP A 114 0.19 -2.59 33.71
CA ASP A 114 -1.01 -3.15 34.36
C ASP A 114 -1.56 -2.24 35.47
#